data_AF-A0A497F443-F1
#
_entry.id   AF-A0A497F443-F1
#
_cell.length_a   1.000
_cell.length_b   1.000
_cell.length_c   1.000
_cell.angle_alpha   90.00
_cell.angle_beta   90.00
_cell.angle_gamma   90.00
#
_symmetry.space_group_name_H-M   'P 1'
#
loop_
_entity.id
_entity.type
_entity.pdbx_description
1 polymer ?
#
loop_
_entity_poly.entity_id
_entity_poly.type
_entity_poly.pdbx_seq_one_letter_code
_entity_poly.pdbx_strand_id
1 'polypeptide(L)' 'MDLMQLGLILVIVGVAIIVLGTLATAFRAGKGEVKSGGVILIGPFPIIWGSDSKLALAATIIAVIILISIAVLLMMRW' A
#
# COMPACT_ATOMS: atom_id res chain seq x y z
N MET A 1 18.15 29.74 -8.54
CA MET A 1 17.60 28.40 -8.28
C MET A 1 16.83 28.00 -9.51
N ASP A 2 17.23 26.92 -10.16
CA ASP A 2 16.53 26.46 -11.36
C ASP A 2 15.21 25.78 -10.99
N LEU A 3 14.28 25.72 -11.93
CA LEU A 3 12.97 25.08 -11.71
C LEU A 3 13.11 23.62 -11.26
N MET A 4 14.15 22.92 -11.73
CA MET A 4 14.50 21.57 -11.28
C MET A 4 14.87 21.51 -9.79
N GLN A 5 15.67 22.48 -9.32
CA GLN A 5 16.08 22.54 -7.91
C GLN A 5 14.88 22.88 -7.02
N LEU A 6 14.01 23.79 -7.46
CA LEU A 6 12.80 24.14 -6.73
C LEU A 6 11.82 22.97 -6.67
N GLY A 7 11.66 22.23 -7.76
CA GLY A 7 10.85 21.02 -7.82
C GLY A 7 11.37 19.92 -6.88
N LEU A 8 12.69 19.70 -6.84
CA LEU A 8 13.30 18.74 -5.93
C LEU A 8 13.06 19.10 -4.45
N ILE A 9 13.23 20.37 -4.09
CA ILE A 9 12.95 20.85 -2.73
C ILE A 9 11.48 20.63 -2.38
N LEU A 10 10.55 20.92 -3.30
CA LEU A 10 9.12 20.72 -3.06
C LEU A 10 8.77 19.24 -2.83
N VAL A 11 9.35 18.32 -3.61
CA VAL A 11 9.16 16.87 -3.41
C VAL A 11 9.67 16.44 -2.03
N ILE A 12 10.88 16.87 -1.66
CA ILE A 12 11.47 16.54 -0.36
C ILE A 12 10.59 17.05 0.79
N VAL A 13 10.13 18.30 0.72
CA VAL A 13 9.23 18.89 1.71
C VAL A 13 7.91 18.12 1.77
N GLY A 14 7.32 17.76 0.62
CA GLY A 14 6.09 16.97 0.56
C GLY A 14 6.24 15.60 1.22
N VAL A 15 7.32 14.87 0.92
CA VAL A 15 7.62 13.59 1.56
C VAL A 15 7.82 13.76 3.05
N ALA A 16 8.56 14.79 3.49
CA ALA A 16 8.78 15.07 4.91
C ALA A 16 7.45 15.32 5.64
N ILE A 17 6.52 16.09 5.05
CA ILE A 17 5.19 16.34 5.63
C ILE A 17 4.38 15.04 5.75
N ILE A 18 4.37 14.18 4.73
CA ILE A 18 3.67 12.89 4.76
C ILE A 18 4.23 12.01 5.89
N VAL A 19 5.55 11.93 5.99
CA VAL A 19 6.22 11.14 7.03
C VAL A 19 5.88 11.69 8.41
N LEU A 20 6.04 12.99 8.65
CA LEU A 20 5.73 13.59 9.95
C LEU A 20 4.25 13.44 10.33
N GLY A 21 3.33 13.60 9.37
CA GLY A 21 1.90 13.41 9.59
C GLY A 21 1.55 11.96 9.96
N THR A 22 2.07 11.00 9.22
CA THR A 22 1.84 9.57 9.49
C THR A 22 2.43 9.14 10.84
N LEU A 23 3.66 9.55 11.18
CA LEU A 23 4.23 9.28 12.50
C LEU A 23 3.41 9.93 13.63
N ALA A 24 3.01 11.20 13.47
CA ALA A 24 2.20 11.88 14.47
C ALA A 24 0.86 11.16 14.71
N THR A 25 0.22 10.64 13.66
CA THR A 25 -0.99 9.81 13.79
C THR A 25 -0.70 8.46 14.44
N ALA A 26 0.42 7.82 14.11
CA ALA A 26 0.81 6.54 14.69
C ALA A 26 1.10 6.64 16.20
N PHE A 27 1.76 7.71 16.66
CA PHE A 27 2.02 7.94 18.09
C PHE A 27 0.74 8.30 18.87
N ARG A 28 -0.28 8.86 18.21
CA ARG A 28 -1.58 9.17 18.81
C ARG A 28 -2.53 7.97 18.86
N ALA A 29 -2.26 6.93 18.08
CA ALA A 29 -3.00 5.67 18.13
C ALA A 29 -2.63 4.91 19.41
N GLY A 30 -3.16 5.36 20.56
CA GLY A 30 -3.15 4.58 21.80
C GLY A 30 -3.89 3.24 21.61
N LYS A 31 -3.70 2.30 22.56
CA LYS A 31 -4.10 0.86 22.64
C LYS A 31 -5.48 0.42 22.05
N GLY A 32 -5.87 0.89 20.89
CA GLY A 32 -7.04 0.45 20.15
C GLY A 32 -6.74 -0.88 19.48
N GLU A 33 -7.78 -1.69 19.30
CA GLU A 33 -7.68 -2.94 18.56
C GLU A 33 -7.12 -2.65 17.16
N VAL A 34 -5.91 -3.13 16.89
CA VAL A 34 -5.29 -3.00 15.57
C VAL A 34 -6.05 -3.91 14.61
N LYS A 35 -6.95 -3.30 13.85
CA LYS A 35 -7.61 -3.94 12.72
C LYS A 35 -6.58 -4.11 11.63
N SER A 36 -6.12 -5.35 11.46
CA SER A 36 -5.17 -5.72 10.42
C SER A 36 -5.88 -6.62 9.41
N GLY A 37 -5.46 -6.54 8.16
CA GLY A 37 -5.92 -7.39 7.08
C GLY A 37 -4.91 -7.34 5.95
N GLY A 38 -4.62 -8.48 5.36
CA GLY A 38 -3.58 -8.64 4.36
C GLY A 38 -3.75 -9.93 3.55
N VAL A 39 -3.09 -9.97 2.41
CA VAL A 39 -3.06 -11.15 1.54
C VAL A 39 -1.61 -11.47 1.22
N ILE A 40 -1.20 -12.70 1.49
CA ILE A 40 0.11 -13.22 1.08
C ILE A 40 -0.09 -13.99 -0.22
N LEU A 41 0.58 -13.57 -1.29
CA LEU A 41 0.55 -14.25 -2.59
C LEU A 41 1.64 -15.33 -2.61
N ILE A 42 1.27 -16.60 -2.42
CA ILE A 42 2.19 -17.76 -2.59
C ILE A 42 1.91 -18.38 -3.96
N GLY A 43 2.68 -17.98 -4.97
CA GLY A 43 2.37 -18.33 -6.36
C GLY A 43 1.01 -17.73 -6.80
N PRO A 44 0.27 -18.36 -7.72
CA PRO A 44 -1.02 -17.83 -8.16
C PRO A 44 -2.13 -17.96 -7.10
N PHE A 45 -1.83 -18.51 -5.92
CA PHE A 45 -2.80 -18.76 -4.85
C PHE A 45 -2.64 -17.72 -3.72
N PRO A 46 -3.59 -16.77 -3.58
CA PRO A 46 -3.58 -15.80 -2.48
C PRO A 46 -4.05 -16.45 -1.17
N ILE A 47 -3.33 -16.17 -0.07
CA ILE A 47 -3.70 -16.55 1.30
C ILE A 47 -4.16 -15.29 2.04
N ILE A 48 -5.44 -15.25 2.40
CA ILE A 48 -6.06 -14.11 3.08
C ILE A 48 -5.87 -14.24 4.60
N TRP A 49 -5.39 -13.19 5.26
CA TRP A 49 -5.28 -13.10 6.72
C TRP A 49 -5.77 -11.74 7.21
N GLY A 50 -6.31 -11.66 8.43
CA GLY A 50 -6.80 -10.39 8.98
C GLY A 50 -7.77 -10.54 10.13
N SER A 51 -7.72 -9.60 11.07
CA SER A 51 -8.69 -9.47 12.17
C SER A 51 -9.98 -8.76 11.75
N ASP A 52 -9.96 -8.00 10.65
CA ASP A 52 -11.13 -7.28 10.14
C ASP A 52 -11.53 -7.79 8.74
N SER A 53 -12.77 -8.26 8.62
CA SER A 53 -13.32 -8.83 7.38
C SER A 53 -13.42 -7.81 6.24
N LYS A 54 -13.60 -6.52 6.54
CA LYS A 54 -13.60 -5.46 5.50
C LYS A 54 -12.21 -5.23 4.95
N LEU A 55 -11.19 -5.21 5.82
CA LEU A 55 -9.79 -5.08 5.40
C LEU A 55 -9.32 -6.31 4.63
N ALA A 56 -9.71 -7.51 5.09
CA ALA A 56 -9.44 -8.76 4.38
C ALA A 56 -10.07 -8.77 2.98
N LEU A 57 -11.32 -8.31 2.85
CA LEU A 57 -12.00 -8.19 1.55
C LEU A 57 -11.28 -7.20 0.63
N ALA A 58 -10.94 -6.02 1.14
CA ALA A 58 -10.21 -5.01 0.36
C ALA A 58 -8.86 -5.55 -0.13
N ALA A 59 -8.09 -6.19 0.75
CA ALA A 59 -6.81 -6.81 0.39
C ALA A 59 -6.96 -7.93 -0.64
N THR A 60 -8.05 -8.71 -0.56
CA THR A 60 -8.37 -9.77 -1.54
C THR A 60 -8.66 -9.19 -2.92
N ILE A 61 -9.47 -8.12 -3.00
CA ILE A 61 -9.77 -7.45 -4.28
C ILE A 61 -8.48 -6.94 -4.93
N ILE A 62 -7.60 -6.31 -4.14
CA ILE A 62 -6.31 -5.82 -4.63
C ILE A 62 -5.45 -7.00 -5.15
N ALA A 63 -5.38 -8.10 -4.41
CA ALA A 63 -4.61 -9.28 -4.82
C ALA A 63 -5.13 -9.89 -6.13
N VAL A 64 -6.45 -9.94 -6.33
CA VAL A 64 -7.07 -10.42 -7.58
C VAL A 64 -6.72 -9.50 -8.76
N ILE A 65 -6.79 -8.18 -8.57
CA ILE A 65 -6.40 -7.21 -9.62
C ILE A 65 -4.93 -7.40 -10.02
N ILE A 66 -4.05 -7.59 -9.04
CA ILE A 66 -2.63 -7.85 -9.29
C ILE A 66 -2.45 -9.16 -10.06
N LEU A 67 -3.13 -10.24 -9.66
CA LEU A 67 -3.07 -11.53 -10.34
C LEU A 67 -3.52 -11.45 -11.80
N ILE A 68 -4.63 -10.76 -12.07
CA ILE A 68 -5.13 -10.56 -13.43
C ILE A 68 -4.13 -9.73 -14.24
N SER A 69 -3.59 -8.66 -13.65
CA SER A 69 -2.60 -7.81 -14.32
C SER A 69 -1.34 -8.60 -14.70
N ILE A 70 -0.84 -9.43 -13.79
CA ILE A 70 0.31 -10.32 -14.05
C ILE A 70 -0.04 -11.34 -15.14
N ALA A 71 -1.22 -11.97 -15.08
CA ALA A 71 -1.65 -12.94 -16.07
C ALA A 71 -1.75 -12.32 -17.48
N VAL A 72 -2.34 -11.13 -17.60
CA VAL A 72 -2.42 -10.38 -18.86
C VAL A 72 -1.02 -10.03 -19.36
N LEU A 73 -0.16 -9.51 -18.48
CA LEU A 73 1.20 -9.09 -18.87
C LEU A 73 2.06 -10.28 -19.30
N LEU A 74 1.89 -11.44 -18.67
CA LEU A 74 2.49 -12.70 -19.12
C LEU A 74 1.94 -13.10 -20.49
N MET A 75 0.61 -13.14 -20.68
CA MET A 75 0.01 -13.48 -21.98
C MET A 75 0.42 -12.54 -23.11
N MET A 76 0.65 -11.25 -22.83
CA MET A 76 1.15 -10.27 -23.81
C MET A 76 2.65 -10.43 -24.11
N ARG A 77 3.40 -11.11 -23.24
CA ARG A 77 4.85 -11.31 -23.38
C ARG A 77 5.21 -12.52 -24.25
N TRP A 78 4.28 -13.46 -24.43
CA TRP A 78 4.37 -14.59 -25.36
C TRP A 78 3.78 -14.22 -26.72
#